data_AF-A0A7S2S372-F1
#
_entry.id   AF-A0A7S2S372-F1
#
_cell.length_a   1.000
_cell.length_b   1.000
_cell.length_c   1.000
_cell.angle_alpha   90.00
_cell.angle_beta   90.00
_cell.angle_gamma   90.00
#
_symmetry.space_group_name_H-M   'P 1'
#
loop_
_entity.id
_entity.type
_entity.pdbx_description
1 polymer ?
#
loop_
_entity_poly.entity_id
_entity_poly.type
_entity_poly.pdbx_seq_one_letter_code
_entity_poly.pdbx_strand_id
1 'polypeptide(L)'
;MRSDSELLRVTICSFLERRYIAKETGRVAPMSAYPALAFCLFASSSLSNLSLNFINFPTKVVFRSCKLIPTMVIATIINKQKFASSEYVAALSISFGLIMFAAADWQLSPSFHPFGLVLVSLSVCADAVLPNVQEKLFTIGASRLEVIFYTNIITLIAMTAFTLWSGDFMATMKMAAQNTKLLHYIILYTGVSYIAISTYMQIIKRFGGVVAVLIATARKGMTLILSFCLFPKAFSWLYVNGAILVLGGLLMSSLMKQKMKRQPQSRLLESSSLKNYIETSNILKVSLFI
;
A
#
# COMPACT_ATOMS: atom_id res chain seq x y z
N MET A 1 -7.42 -10.76 -16.35
CA MET A 1 -8.90 -10.65 -16.22
C MET A 1 -9.39 -9.87 -15.00
N ARG A 2 -9.18 -10.31 -13.75
CA ARG A 2 -9.67 -9.58 -12.56
C ARG A 2 -9.08 -8.14 -12.48
N SER A 3 -7.78 -8.01 -12.65
CA SER A 3 -7.12 -6.69 -12.64
C SER A 3 -7.46 -5.81 -13.86
N ASP A 4 -7.70 -6.39 -15.05
CA ASP A 4 -8.01 -5.61 -16.27
C ASP A 4 -9.35 -4.90 -16.20
N SER A 5 -10.36 -5.62 -15.72
CA SER A 5 -11.72 -5.10 -15.58
C SER A 5 -11.83 -4.05 -14.46
N GLU A 6 -10.98 -4.15 -13.43
CA GLU A 6 -10.81 -3.13 -12.38
C GLU A 6 -10.14 -1.88 -12.96
N LEU A 7 -9.00 -2.03 -13.64
CA LEU A 7 -8.22 -0.92 -14.21
C LEU A 7 -9.02 -0.11 -15.25
N LEU A 8 -9.77 -0.78 -16.12
CA LEU A 8 -10.56 -0.13 -17.17
C LEU A 8 -11.63 0.80 -16.58
N ARG A 9 -12.37 0.32 -15.59
CA ARG A 9 -13.42 1.13 -14.94
C ARG A 9 -12.84 2.18 -13.99
N VAL A 10 -11.76 1.90 -13.27
CA VAL A 10 -11.07 2.94 -12.47
C VAL A 10 -10.58 4.05 -13.38
N THR A 11 -10.10 3.73 -14.59
CA THR A 11 -9.70 4.72 -15.59
C THR A 11 -10.89 5.54 -16.08
N ILE A 12 -12.03 4.91 -16.38
CA ILE A 12 -13.26 5.60 -16.79
C ILE A 12 -13.82 6.48 -15.66
N CYS A 13 -13.90 5.98 -14.43
CA CYS A 13 -14.36 6.75 -13.27
C CYS A 13 -13.42 7.92 -12.97
N SER A 14 -12.10 7.71 -13.03
CA SER A 14 -11.12 8.78 -12.85
C SER A 14 -11.22 9.83 -13.98
N PHE A 15 -11.50 9.40 -15.21
CA PHE A 15 -11.73 10.30 -16.35
C PHE A 15 -13.00 11.13 -16.16
N LEU A 16 -14.10 10.50 -15.74
CA LEU A 16 -15.37 11.16 -15.46
C LEU A 16 -15.23 12.15 -14.30
N GLU A 17 -14.59 11.76 -13.20
CA GLU A 17 -14.34 12.64 -12.04
C GLU A 17 -13.41 13.80 -12.41
N ARG A 18 -12.37 13.53 -13.21
CA ARG A 18 -11.47 14.58 -13.73
C ARG A 18 -12.20 15.55 -14.65
N ARG A 19 -13.15 15.07 -15.45
CA ARG A 19 -13.92 15.88 -16.42
C ARG A 19 -15.08 16.64 -15.78
N TYR A 20 -15.75 16.08 -14.77
CA TYR A 20 -16.93 16.69 -14.15
C TYR A 20 -16.65 17.45 -12.85
N ILE A 21 -15.68 17.01 -12.03
CA ILE A 21 -15.48 17.59 -10.68
C ILE A 21 -14.23 18.46 -10.61
N ALA A 22 -13.10 18.01 -11.17
CA ALA A 22 -11.81 18.66 -10.90
C ALA A 22 -11.50 19.86 -11.83
N LYS A 23 -11.99 19.89 -13.08
CA LYS A 23 -11.61 20.90 -14.11
C LYS A 23 -10.09 21.14 -14.20
N GLU A 24 -9.25 20.17 -13.81
CA GLU A 24 -7.80 20.32 -13.80
C GLU A 24 -7.21 19.97 -15.17
N THR A 25 -6.76 21.01 -15.88
CA THR A 25 -6.15 20.95 -17.22
C THR A 25 -4.62 20.97 -17.21
N GLY A 26 -3.99 21.31 -16.08
CA GLY A 26 -2.53 21.41 -15.96
C GLY A 26 -1.88 20.09 -15.55
N ARG A 27 -0.93 19.62 -16.35
CA ARG A 27 -0.14 18.42 -16.07
C ARG A 27 1.21 18.81 -15.49
N VAL A 28 1.49 18.42 -14.24
CA VAL A 28 2.67 18.92 -13.50
C VAL A 28 3.78 17.86 -13.39
N ALA A 29 3.44 16.58 -13.48
CA ALA A 29 4.40 15.49 -13.26
C ALA A 29 5.13 15.01 -14.53
N PRO A 30 6.42 14.65 -14.41
CA PRO A 30 7.26 14.21 -15.53
C PRO A 30 6.70 12.92 -16.18
N MET A 31 6.61 12.92 -17.52
CA MET A 31 6.02 11.82 -18.30
C MET A 31 6.72 10.48 -18.06
N SER A 32 8.03 10.50 -17.79
CA SER A 32 8.87 9.31 -17.70
C SER A 32 8.59 8.44 -16.45
N ALA A 33 7.95 8.99 -15.41
CA ALA A 33 7.63 8.25 -14.20
C ALA A 33 6.40 7.31 -14.36
N TYR A 34 5.45 7.68 -15.23
CA TYR A 34 4.21 6.92 -15.42
C TYR A 34 4.42 5.54 -16.07
N PRO A 35 5.24 5.39 -17.13
CA PRO A 35 5.55 4.07 -17.69
C PRO A 35 6.25 3.15 -16.69
N ALA A 36 7.16 3.68 -15.87
CA ALA A 36 7.84 2.90 -14.84
C ALA A 36 6.87 2.41 -13.75
N LEU A 37 5.95 3.27 -13.31
CA LEU A 37 4.86 2.90 -12.38
C LEU A 37 3.94 1.83 -12.97
N ALA A 38 3.52 2.01 -14.22
CA ALA A 38 2.65 1.09 -14.91
C ALA A 38 3.32 -0.28 -15.12
N PHE A 39 4.60 -0.29 -15.49
CA PHE A 39 5.39 -1.51 -15.61
C PHE A 39 5.51 -2.22 -14.26
N CYS A 40 5.81 -1.52 -13.18
CA CYS A 40 5.87 -2.13 -11.84
C CYS A 40 4.50 -2.66 -11.41
N LEU A 41 3.41 -1.96 -11.70
CA LEU A 41 2.04 -2.39 -11.39
C LEU A 41 1.63 -3.63 -12.18
N PHE A 42 1.92 -3.65 -13.49
CA PHE A 42 1.68 -4.81 -14.34
C PHE A 42 2.52 -6.01 -13.90
N ALA A 43 3.84 -5.84 -13.75
CA ALA A 43 4.76 -6.90 -13.35
C ALA A 43 4.39 -7.50 -11.98
N SER A 44 4.13 -6.65 -10.97
CA SER A 44 3.72 -7.12 -9.64
C SER A 44 2.39 -7.88 -9.69
N SER A 45 1.39 -7.39 -10.42
CA SER A 45 0.09 -8.06 -10.59
C SER A 45 0.25 -9.41 -11.30
N SER A 46 1.01 -9.47 -12.39
CA SER A 46 1.24 -10.68 -13.17
C SER A 46 2.01 -11.74 -12.39
N LEU A 47 3.14 -11.38 -11.77
CA LEU A 47 3.95 -12.32 -10.97
C LEU A 47 3.18 -12.81 -9.73
N SER A 48 2.41 -11.94 -9.09
CA SER A 48 1.56 -12.28 -7.94
C SER A 48 0.41 -13.21 -8.34
N ASN A 49 -0.13 -13.08 -9.54
CA ASN A 49 -1.17 -13.99 -10.03
C ASN A 49 -0.57 -15.34 -10.43
N LEU A 50 0.59 -15.35 -11.09
CA LEU A 50 1.29 -16.57 -11.44
C LEU A 50 1.68 -17.38 -10.20
N SER A 51 2.13 -16.71 -9.13
CA SER A 51 2.51 -17.39 -7.89
C SER A 51 1.37 -18.14 -7.23
N LEU A 52 0.11 -17.74 -7.42
CA LEU A 52 -1.06 -18.43 -6.83
C LEU A 52 -1.17 -19.89 -7.27
N ASN A 53 -0.62 -20.23 -8.44
CA ASN A 53 -0.59 -21.60 -8.93
C ASN A 53 0.46 -22.47 -8.20
N PHE A 54 1.38 -21.85 -7.47
CA PHE A 54 2.55 -22.51 -6.86
C PHE A 54 2.61 -22.39 -5.33
N ILE A 55 1.83 -21.48 -4.73
CA ILE A 55 1.80 -21.25 -3.28
C ILE A 55 0.38 -21.06 -2.76
N ASN A 56 0.14 -21.50 -1.53
CA ASN A 56 -1.13 -21.33 -0.84
C ASN A 56 -1.45 -19.86 -0.56
N PHE A 57 -2.74 -19.54 -0.51
CA PHE A 57 -3.22 -18.17 -0.27
C PHE A 57 -2.66 -17.55 1.02
N PRO A 58 -2.58 -18.25 2.17
CA PRO A 58 -2.00 -17.69 3.39
C PRO A 58 -0.51 -17.36 3.26
N THR A 59 0.27 -18.25 2.64
CA THR A 59 1.68 -18.00 2.29
C THR A 59 1.82 -16.72 1.46
N LYS A 60 0.98 -16.54 0.44
CA LYS A 60 1.00 -15.32 -0.38
C LYS A 60 0.76 -14.06 0.43
N VAL A 61 -0.18 -14.10 1.37
CA VAL A 61 -0.51 -12.95 2.25
C VAL A 61 0.70 -12.56 3.09
N VAL A 62 1.45 -13.54 3.60
CA VAL A 62 2.65 -13.32 4.40
C VAL A 62 3.75 -12.67 3.60
N PHE A 63 4.11 -13.23 2.44
CA PHE A 63 5.12 -12.62 1.57
C PHE A 63 4.72 -11.20 1.13
N ARG A 64 3.44 -10.98 0.82
CA ARG A 64 2.91 -9.64 0.51
C ARG A 64 2.96 -8.67 1.68
N SER A 65 3.15 -9.14 2.89
CA SER A 65 3.27 -8.30 4.09
C SER A 65 4.71 -7.94 4.38
N CYS A 66 5.66 -8.81 4.00
CA CYS A 66 7.10 -8.51 4.00
C CYS A 66 7.45 -7.30 3.12
N LYS A 67 6.56 -6.88 2.20
CA LYS A 67 6.72 -5.67 1.37
C LYS A 67 7.00 -4.40 2.16
N LEU A 68 6.59 -4.33 3.43
CA LEU A 68 6.84 -3.19 4.30
C LEU A 68 8.35 -2.87 4.40
N ILE A 69 9.21 -3.88 4.50
CA ILE A 69 10.65 -3.69 4.65
C ILE A 69 11.28 -3.13 3.36
N PRO A 70 11.09 -3.74 2.16
CA PRO A 70 11.50 -3.12 0.90
C PRO A 70 10.92 -1.73 0.69
N THR A 71 9.66 -1.50 1.07
CA THR A 71 9.03 -0.16 0.96
C THR A 71 9.79 0.87 1.79
N MET A 72 10.20 0.55 3.02
CA MET A 72 11.00 1.46 3.86
C MET A 72 12.37 1.73 3.25
N VAL A 73 13.06 0.71 2.73
CA VAL A 73 14.36 0.87 2.05
C VAL A 73 14.24 1.78 0.82
N ILE A 74 13.24 1.52 -0.04
CA ILE A 74 12.97 2.33 -1.23
C ILE A 74 12.59 3.76 -0.86
N ALA A 75 11.82 3.97 0.21
CA ALA A 75 11.46 5.30 0.70
C ALA A 75 12.71 6.10 1.12
N THR A 76 13.68 5.45 1.77
CA THR A 76 14.96 6.09 2.12
C THR A 76 15.75 6.49 0.88
N ILE A 77 15.74 5.67 -0.17
CA ILE A 77 16.49 5.95 -1.42
C ILE A 77 15.80 7.03 -2.26
N ILE A 78 14.49 6.91 -2.50
CA ILE A 78 13.73 7.76 -3.43
C ILE A 78 13.29 9.07 -2.78
N ASN A 79 12.72 8.97 -1.57
CA ASN A 79 12.11 10.11 -0.86
C ASN A 79 13.05 10.72 0.19
N LYS A 80 14.27 10.18 0.36
CA LYS A 80 15.26 10.61 1.38
C LYS A 80 14.69 10.67 2.80
N GLN A 81 13.67 9.85 3.08
CA GLN A 81 13.06 9.76 4.41
C GLN A 81 13.99 8.99 5.35
N LYS A 82 14.18 9.51 6.56
CA LYS A 82 14.95 8.84 7.61
C LYS A 82 13.97 8.14 8.56
N PHE A 83 14.10 6.83 8.70
CA PHE A 83 13.33 6.03 9.66
C PHE A 83 14.18 5.71 10.88
N ALA A 84 13.58 5.76 12.07
CA ALA A 84 14.26 5.35 13.29
C ALA A 84 14.44 3.82 13.33
N SER A 85 15.52 3.34 13.95
CA SER A 85 15.81 1.90 14.07
C SER A 85 14.66 1.09 14.66
N SER A 86 13.92 1.71 15.57
CA SER A 86 12.73 1.16 16.20
C SER A 86 11.55 0.92 15.24
N GLU A 87 11.42 1.68 14.15
CA GLU A 87 10.41 1.43 13.13
C GLU A 87 10.74 0.19 12.31
N TYR A 88 12.03 -0.06 12.06
CA TYR A 88 12.49 -1.30 11.44
C TYR A 88 12.24 -2.51 12.35
N VAL A 89 12.47 -2.38 13.66
CA VAL A 89 12.16 -3.44 14.63
C VAL A 89 10.66 -3.75 14.64
N ALA A 90 9.79 -2.74 14.63
CA ALA A 90 8.35 -2.96 14.55
C ALA A 90 7.93 -3.62 13.23
N ALA A 91 8.52 -3.21 12.09
CA ALA A 91 8.26 -3.83 10.79
C ALA A 91 8.73 -5.30 10.73
N LEU A 92 9.88 -5.61 11.33
CA LEU A 92 10.39 -6.98 11.47
C LEU A 92 9.48 -7.82 12.36
N SER A 93 9.03 -7.28 13.50
CA SER A 93 8.06 -7.95 14.38
C SER A 93 6.77 -8.29 13.63
N ILE A 94 6.18 -7.35 12.89
CA ILE A 94 4.97 -7.59 12.10
C ILE A 94 5.22 -8.68 11.04
N SER A 95 6.35 -8.61 10.34
CA SER A 95 6.71 -9.59 9.30
C SER A 95 6.93 -10.98 9.89
N PHE A 96 7.63 -11.08 11.02
CA PHE A 96 7.90 -12.33 11.72
C PHE A 96 6.62 -12.97 12.26
N GLY A 97 5.74 -12.18 12.87
CA GLY A 97 4.45 -12.67 13.35
C GLY A 97 3.59 -13.26 12.23
N LEU A 98 3.59 -12.62 11.06
CA LEU A 98 2.91 -13.14 9.87
C LEU A 98 3.58 -14.41 9.34
N ILE A 99 4.91 -14.51 9.37
CA ILE A 99 5.63 -15.74 8.99
C ILE A 99 5.27 -16.90 9.92
N MET A 100 5.24 -16.69 11.24
CA MET A 100 4.80 -17.71 12.19
C MET A 100 3.35 -18.15 11.92
N PHE A 101 2.49 -17.21 11.54
CA PHE A 101 1.11 -17.50 11.11
C PHE A 101 1.05 -18.38 9.86
N ALA A 102 1.83 -18.08 8.81
CA ALA A 102 1.87 -18.95 7.63
C ALA A 102 2.53 -20.30 7.92
N ALA A 103 3.53 -20.35 8.81
CA ALA A 103 4.16 -21.60 9.20
C ALA A 103 3.17 -22.53 9.93
N ALA A 104 2.28 -21.97 10.75
CA ALA A 104 1.19 -22.72 11.36
C ALA A 104 0.23 -23.30 10.30
N ASP A 105 -0.07 -22.54 9.25
CA ASP A 105 -0.92 -23.00 8.14
C ASP A 105 -0.20 -24.01 7.22
N TRP A 106 1.13 -23.92 7.07
CA TRP A 106 1.95 -24.92 6.35
C TRP A 106 1.78 -26.30 6.98
N GLN A 107 1.88 -26.41 8.30
CA GLN A 107 1.77 -27.71 9.00
C GLN A 107 0.47 -28.46 8.67
N LEU A 108 -0.58 -27.74 8.25
CA LEU A 108 -1.87 -28.30 7.88
C LEU A 108 -1.99 -28.63 6.38
N SER A 109 -1.18 -28.05 5.49
CA SER A 109 -1.22 -28.29 4.03
C SER A 109 0.11 -27.95 3.34
N PRO A 110 1.01 -28.94 3.14
CA PRO A 110 2.34 -28.73 2.60
C PRO A 110 2.34 -28.73 1.06
N SER A 111 2.08 -27.58 0.45
CA SER A 111 2.27 -27.36 -0.99
C SER A 111 3.10 -26.09 -1.21
N PHE A 112 4.42 -26.22 -1.04
CA PHE A 112 5.37 -25.14 -1.22
C PHE A 112 6.33 -25.46 -2.37
N HIS A 113 6.15 -24.80 -3.52
CA HIS A 113 7.14 -24.82 -4.57
C HIS A 113 8.09 -23.61 -4.41
N PRO A 114 9.42 -23.80 -4.33
CA PRO A 114 10.38 -22.69 -4.15
C PRO A 114 10.31 -21.66 -5.28
N PHE A 115 9.90 -22.08 -6.48
CA PHE A 115 9.66 -21.19 -7.62
C PHE A 115 8.58 -20.12 -7.35
N GLY A 116 7.48 -20.49 -6.69
CA GLY A 116 6.44 -19.54 -6.31
C GLY A 116 6.93 -18.49 -5.29
N LEU A 117 7.87 -18.86 -4.43
CA LEU A 117 8.50 -17.98 -3.45
C LEU A 117 9.28 -16.84 -4.11
N VAL A 118 10.08 -17.19 -5.12
CA VAL A 118 10.89 -16.23 -5.89
C VAL A 118 9.97 -15.27 -6.64
N LEU A 119 8.92 -15.80 -7.29
CA LEU A 119 7.93 -14.98 -7.99
C LEU A 119 7.23 -13.98 -7.07
N VAL A 120 6.78 -14.40 -5.87
CA VAL A 120 6.16 -13.45 -4.95
C VAL A 120 7.16 -12.44 -4.43
N SER A 121 8.37 -12.85 -4.08
CA SER A 121 9.40 -11.94 -3.56
C SER A 121 9.71 -10.83 -4.57
N LEU A 122 9.84 -11.19 -5.85
CA LEU A 122 10.04 -10.21 -6.92
C LEU A 122 8.80 -9.32 -7.12
N SER A 123 7.59 -9.89 -7.07
CA SER A 123 6.34 -9.11 -7.13
C SER A 123 6.23 -8.09 -5.99
N VAL A 124 6.73 -8.44 -4.81
CA VAL A 124 6.69 -7.64 -3.59
C VAL A 124 7.67 -6.48 -3.65
N CYS A 125 8.87 -6.71 -4.20
CA CYS A 125 9.82 -5.64 -4.47
C CYS A 125 9.25 -4.63 -5.47
N ALA A 126 8.61 -5.09 -6.55
CA ALA A 126 7.92 -4.21 -7.50
C ALA A 126 6.76 -3.44 -6.83
N ASP A 127 5.89 -4.14 -6.07
CA ASP A 127 4.79 -3.55 -5.29
C ASP A 127 5.26 -2.49 -4.27
N ALA A 128 6.51 -2.57 -3.81
CA ALA A 128 7.10 -1.64 -2.85
C ALA A 128 7.58 -0.32 -3.48
N VAL A 129 7.85 -0.29 -4.80
CA VAL A 129 8.25 0.92 -5.52
C VAL A 129 7.05 1.86 -5.74
N LEU A 130 5.87 1.29 -6.05
CA LEU A 130 4.65 2.04 -6.38
C LEU A 130 4.30 3.16 -5.39
N PRO A 131 4.07 2.87 -4.09
CA PRO A 131 3.61 3.90 -3.15
C PRO A 131 4.66 5.00 -2.92
N ASN A 132 5.95 4.68 -3.06
CA ASN A 132 7.04 5.63 -2.89
C ASN A 132 7.16 6.59 -4.08
N VAL A 133 7.05 6.07 -5.30
CA VAL A 133 7.05 6.88 -6.52
C VAL A 133 5.76 7.71 -6.62
N GLN A 134 4.62 7.15 -6.21
CA GLN A 134 3.34 7.88 -6.09
C GLN A 134 3.44 9.04 -5.09
N GLU A 135 4.01 8.79 -3.90
CA GLU A 135 4.28 9.84 -2.91
C GLU A 135 5.18 10.95 -3.49
N LYS A 136 6.28 10.59 -4.16
CA LYS A 136 7.16 11.57 -4.81
C LYS A 136 6.40 12.44 -5.82
N LEU A 137 5.52 11.83 -6.62
CA LEU A 137 4.71 12.53 -7.59
C LEU A 137 3.73 13.51 -6.93
N PHE A 138 3.11 13.12 -5.81
CA PHE A 138 2.26 14.01 -5.03
C PHE A 138 3.03 15.18 -4.39
N THR A 139 4.28 14.97 -4.00
CA THR A 139 5.16 16.05 -3.49
C THR A 139 5.53 17.06 -4.57
N ILE A 140 5.59 16.66 -5.84
CA ILE A 140 5.83 17.54 -7.01
C ILE A 140 4.56 18.34 -7.38
N GLY A 141 3.43 18.10 -6.71
CA GLY A 141 2.16 18.78 -6.98
C GLY A 141 1.22 18.03 -7.91
N ALA A 142 1.52 16.76 -8.23
CA ALA A 142 0.62 15.95 -9.04
C ALA A 142 -0.74 15.75 -8.34
N SER A 143 -1.82 15.82 -9.12
CA SER A 143 -3.16 15.56 -8.62
C SER A 143 -3.37 14.05 -8.41
N ARG A 144 -4.20 13.68 -7.42
CA ARG A 144 -4.53 12.26 -7.16
C ARG A 144 -5.14 11.60 -8.39
N LEU A 145 -6.07 12.30 -9.02
CA LEU A 145 -6.78 11.84 -10.21
C LEU A 145 -5.83 11.72 -11.41
N GLU A 146 -4.86 12.64 -11.54
CA GLU A 146 -3.84 12.58 -12.59
C GLU A 146 -3.02 11.29 -12.49
N VAL A 147 -2.48 11.01 -11.30
CA VAL A 147 -1.60 9.85 -11.09
C VAL A 147 -2.33 8.54 -11.27
N ILE A 148 -3.55 8.43 -10.75
CA ILE A 148 -4.39 7.24 -10.92
C ILE A 148 -4.73 7.04 -12.39
N PHE A 149 -5.18 8.10 -13.08
CA PHE A 149 -5.62 8.01 -14.47
C PHE A 149 -4.48 7.57 -15.41
N TYR A 150 -3.32 8.26 -15.38
CA TYR A 150 -2.22 7.95 -16.29
C TYR A 150 -1.55 6.61 -15.98
N THR A 151 -1.41 6.25 -14.70
CA THR A 151 -0.83 4.95 -14.35
C THR A 151 -1.76 3.81 -14.79
N ASN A 152 -3.06 3.96 -14.57
CA ASN A 152 -4.03 2.91 -14.90
C ASN A 152 -4.26 2.77 -16.41
N ILE A 153 -4.27 3.86 -17.17
CA ILE A 153 -4.46 3.77 -18.63
C ILE A 153 -3.27 3.08 -19.31
N ILE A 154 -2.03 3.39 -18.90
CA ILE A 154 -0.83 2.73 -19.45
C ILE A 154 -0.82 1.25 -19.04
N THR A 155 -1.17 0.95 -17.78
CA THR A 155 -1.25 -0.43 -17.29
C THR A 155 -2.34 -1.20 -18.03
N LEU A 156 -3.49 -0.58 -18.29
CA LEU A 156 -4.59 -1.18 -19.05
C LEU A 156 -4.15 -1.54 -20.47
N ILE A 157 -3.47 -0.63 -21.17
CA ILE A 157 -2.96 -0.89 -22.52
C ILE A 157 -1.98 -2.06 -22.49
N ALA A 158 -1.01 -2.05 -21.57
CA ALA A 158 -0.01 -3.11 -21.43
C ALA A 158 -0.66 -4.48 -21.15
N MET A 159 -1.64 -4.52 -20.24
CA MET A 159 -2.29 -5.75 -19.82
C MET A 159 -3.30 -6.27 -20.86
N THR A 160 -3.96 -5.37 -21.60
CA THR A 160 -4.80 -5.73 -22.76
C THR A 160 -3.96 -6.31 -23.88
N ALA A 161 -2.80 -5.71 -24.21
CA ALA A 161 -1.88 -6.23 -25.21
C ALA A 161 -1.36 -7.62 -24.83
N PHE A 162 -1.01 -7.83 -23.56
CA PHE A 162 -0.62 -9.15 -23.05
C PHE A 162 -1.74 -10.18 -23.17
N THR A 163 -2.98 -9.82 -22.81
CA THR A 163 -4.14 -10.72 -22.86
C THR A 163 -4.55 -11.06 -24.30
N LEU A 164 -4.41 -10.12 -25.23
CA LEU A 164 -4.60 -10.38 -26.66
C LEU A 164 -3.56 -11.38 -27.18
N TRP A 165 -2.31 -11.24 -26.75
CA TRP A 165 -1.24 -12.18 -27.11
C TRP A 165 -1.45 -13.58 -26.51
N SER A 166 -1.97 -13.68 -25.28
CA SER A 166 -2.33 -14.97 -24.67
C SER A 166 -3.55 -15.65 -25.29
N GLY A 167 -4.35 -14.97 -26.11
CA GLY A 167 -5.54 -15.53 -26.77
C GLY A 167 -6.78 -15.68 -25.86
N ASP A 168 -6.64 -15.46 -24.56
CA ASP A 168 -7.72 -15.61 -23.56
C ASP A 168 -8.81 -14.54 -23.64
N PHE A 169 -8.56 -13.44 -24.37
CA PHE A 169 -9.47 -12.29 -24.44
C PHE A 169 -10.85 -12.68 -24.99
N MET A 170 -10.85 -13.42 -26.10
CA MET A 170 -12.09 -13.79 -26.81
C MET A 170 -12.91 -14.82 -26.02
N ALA A 171 -12.24 -15.81 -25.43
CA ALA A 171 -12.88 -16.82 -24.59
C ALA A 171 -13.59 -16.18 -23.40
N THR A 172 -12.94 -15.22 -22.76
CA THR A 172 -13.49 -14.64 -21.53
C THR A 172 -14.58 -13.60 -21.78
N MET A 173 -14.52 -12.87 -22.91
CA MET A 173 -15.62 -11.99 -23.35
C MET A 173 -16.90 -12.78 -23.62
N LYS A 174 -16.79 -13.97 -24.23
CA LYS A 174 -17.92 -14.84 -24.50
C LYS A 174 -18.55 -15.38 -23.20
N MET A 175 -17.72 -15.77 -22.23
CA MET A 175 -18.19 -16.20 -20.89
C MET A 175 -18.86 -15.08 -20.10
N ALA A 176 -18.36 -13.84 -20.22
CA ALA A 176 -18.95 -12.68 -19.55
C ALA A 176 -20.32 -12.29 -20.14
N ALA A 177 -20.47 -12.38 -21.47
CA ALA A 177 -21.72 -12.06 -22.15
C ALA A 177 -22.84 -13.08 -21.87
N GLN A 178 -22.49 -14.34 -21.59
CA GLN A 178 -23.46 -15.41 -21.35
C GLN A 178 -24.06 -15.40 -19.94
N ASN A 179 -23.42 -14.74 -18.96
CA ASN A 179 -23.85 -14.76 -17.56
C ASN A 179 -24.16 -13.36 -17.02
N THR A 180 -25.43 -12.95 -17.13
CA THR A 180 -25.91 -11.64 -16.62
C THR A 180 -25.66 -11.46 -15.11
N LYS A 181 -25.69 -12.54 -14.31
CA LYS A 181 -25.35 -12.51 -12.87
C LYS A 181 -23.88 -12.18 -12.63
N LEU A 182 -22.99 -12.75 -13.45
CA LEU A 182 -21.54 -12.51 -13.36
C LEU A 182 -21.21 -11.06 -13.71
N LEU A 183 -21.92 -10.48 -14.68
CA LEU A 183 -21.80 -9.07 -15.05
C LEU A 183 -22.18 -8.13 -13.88
N HIS A 184 -23.26 -8.41 -13.15
CA HIS A 184 -23.67 -7.61 -11.99
C HIS A 184 -22.63 -7.66 -10.85
N TYR A 185 -22.11 -8.84 -10.53
CA TYR A 185 -21.06 -8.98 -9.51
C TYR A 185 -19.79 -8.20 -9.90
N ILE A 186 -19.40 -8.24 -11.17
CA ILE A 186 -18.24 -7.52 -11.68
C ILE A 186 -18.43 -6.00 -11.56
N ILE A 187 -19.62 -5.46 -11.84
CA ILE A 187 -19.91 -4.01 -11.69
C ILE A 187 -19.83 -3.59 -10.23
N LEU A 188 -20.55 -4.28 -9.33
CA LEU A 188 -20.56 -3.99 -7.89
C LEU A 188 -19.15 -4.05 -7.29
N TYR A 189 -18.43 -5.13 -7.57
CA TYR A 189 -17.08 -5.33 -7.09
C TYR A 189 -16.12 -4.23 -7.54
N THR A 190 -16.30 -3.70 -8.76
CA THR A 190 -15.44 -2.64 -9.27
C THR A 190 -15.75 -1.28 -8.67
N GLY A 191 -17.02 -0.97 -8.38
CA GLY A 191 -17.40 0.24 -7.66
C GLY A 191 -16.75 0.31 -6.27
N VAL A 192 -16.81 -0.81 -5.52
CA VAL A 192 -16.14 -0.93 -4.21
C VAL A 192 -14.62 -0.81 -4.35
N SER A 193 -14.04 -1.44 -5.38
CA SER A 193 -12.59 -1.39 -5.63
C SER A 193 -12.11 0.02 -5.97
N TYR A 194 -12.88 0.80 -6.73
CA TYR A 194 -12.59 2.21 -7.00
C TYR A 194 -12.49 3.02 -5.72
N ILE A 195 -13.51 2.93 -4.85
CA ILE A 195 -13.54 3.64 -3.57
C ILE A 195 -12.32 3.25 -2.71
N ALA A 196 -11.96 1.97 -2.69
CA ALA A 196 -10.80 1.48 -1.96
C ALA A 196 -9.47 2.05 -2.50
N ILE A 197 -9.27 2.06 -3.81
CA ILE A 197 -8.05 2.61 -4.45
C ILE A 197 -7.96 4.12 -4.22
N SER A 198 -9.06 4.85 -4.38
CA SER A 198 -9.13 6.30 -4.14
C SER A 198 -8.81 6.65 -2.68
N THR A 199 -9.37 5.89 -1.74
CA THR A 199 -9.05 6.05 -0.30
C THR A 199 -7.59 5.74 -0.02
N TYR A 200 -7.05 4.66 -0.61
CA TYR A 200 -5.64 4.29 -0.44
C TYR A 200 -4.69 5.37 -0.98
N MET A 201 -4.99 5.95 -2.14
CA MET A 201 -4.25 7.08 -2.70
C MET A 201 -4.33 8.34 -1.84
N GLN A 202 -5.46 8.57 -1.18
CA GLN A 202 -5.59 9.66 -0.20
C GLN A 202 -4.71 9.45 1.03
N ILE A 203 -4.54 8.20 1.47
CA ILE A 203 -3.61 7.87 2.56
C ILE A 203 -2.17 8.13 2.12
N ILE A 204 -1.78 7.70 0.91
CA ILE A 204 -0.43 7.98 0.38
C ILE A 204 -0.17 9.48 0.31
N LYS A 205 -1.12 10.26 -0.24
CA LYS A 205 -0.96 11.72 -0.36
C LYS A 205 -0.86 12.42 1.00
N ARG A 206 -1.60 11.95 2.02
CA ARG A 206 -1.67 12.63 3.33
C ARG A 206 -0.61 12.16 4.34
N PHE A 207 -0.26 10.88 4.31
CA PHE A 207 0.60 10.24 5.31
C PHE A 207 1.87 9.60 4.73
N GLY A 208 2.04 9.60 3.41
CA GLY A 208 3.18 8.99 2.73
C GLY A 208 2.98 7.52 2.37
N GLY A 209 3.84 7.01 1.50
CA GLY A 209 3.76 5.66 0.94
C GLY A 209 4.02 4.57 1.98
N VAL A 210 4.97 4.80 2.89
CA VAL A 210 5.32 3.83 3.95
C VAL A 210 4.16 3.65 4.94
N VAL A 211 3.50 4.74 5.35
CA VAL A 211 2.34 4.67 6.25
C VAL A 211 1.18 3.95 5.58
N ALA A 212 0.93 4.21 4.29
CA ALA A 212 -0.10 3.52 3.53
C ALA A 212 0.13 2.01 3.46
N VAL A 213 1.38 1.59 3.19
CA VAL A 213 1.75 0.16 3.18
C VAL A 213 1.60 -0.46 4.56
N LEU A 214 1.98 0.26 5.62
CA LEU A 214 1.81 -0.23 7.00
C LEU A 214 0.35 -0.46 7.35
N ILE A 215 -0.55 0.49 7.05
CA ILE A 215 -1.99 0.35 7.28
C ILE A 215 -2.58 -0.81 6.45
N ALA A 216 -2.14 -0.98 5.20
CA ALA A 216 -2.58 -2.07 4.36
C ALA A 216 -2.15 -3.44 4.91
N THR A 217 -0.91 -3.55 5.43
CA THR A 217 -0.41 -4.76 6.10
C THR A 217 -1.15 -5.02 7.42
N ALA A 218 -1.41 -3.97 8.20
CA ALA A 218 -2.21 -4.05 9.42
C ALA A 218 -3.58 -4.67 9.17
N ARG A 219 -4.29 -4.15 8.16
CA ARG A 219 -5.61 -4.63 7.74
C ARG A 219 -5.54 -6.11 7.35
N LYS A 220 -4.56 -6.51 6.54
CA LYS A 220 -4.37 -7.91 6.12
C LYS A 220 -4.14 -8.84 7.31
N GLY A 221 -3.27 -8.43 8.25
CA GLY A 221 -3.02 -9.18 9.47
C GLY A 221 -4.29 -9.33 10.32
N MET A 222 -5.04 -8.24 10.51
CA MET A 222 -6.30 -8.26 11.25
C MET A 222 -7.36 -9.14 10.59
N THR A 223 -7.50 -9.09 9.26
CA THR A 223 -8.42 -9.97 8.52
C THR A 223 -8.00 -11.43 8.63
N LEU A 224 -6.69 -11.73 8.61
CA LEU A 224 -6.18 -13.08 8.79
C LEU A 224 -6.56 -13.60 10.18
N ILE A 225 -6.26 -12.83 11.24
CA ILE A 225 -6.62 -13.17 12.62
C ILE A 225 -8.14 -13.40 12.75
N LEU A 226 -8.95 -12.49 12.21
CA LEU A 226 -10.41 -12.59 12.26
C LEU A 226 -10.95 -13.82 11.51
N SER A 227 -10.35 -14.15 10.35
CA SER A 227 -10.73 -15.33 9.58
C SER A 227 -10.52 -16.62 10.38
N PHE A 228 -9.42 -16.74 11.13
CA PHE A 228 -9.19 -17.92 11.97
C PHE A 228 -10.06 -17.93 13.24
N CYS A 229 -10.41 -16.76 13.79
CA CYS A 229 -11.34 -16.68 14.91
C CYS A 229 -12.77 -17.09 14.51
N LEU A 230 -13.18 -16.80 13.27
CA LEU A 230 -14.53 -17.10 12.76
C LEU A 230 -14.66 -18.50 12.14
N PHE A 231 -13.59 -19.07 11.60
CA PHE A 231 -13.59 -20.41 11.02
C PHE A 231 -12.73 -21.37 11.86
N PRO A 232 -13.33 -22.19 12.73
CA PRO A 232 -12.58 -23.08 13.62
C PRO A 232 -11.85 -24.15 12.80
N LYS A 233 -10.53 -24.00 12.69
CA LYS A 233 -9.59 -25.07 12.30
C LYS A 233 -8.87 -25.59 13.55
N ALA A 234 -8.18 -26.72 13.41
CA ALA A 234 -7.35 -27.29 14.48
C ALA A 234 -6.43 -26.21 15.08
N PHE A 235 -6.63 -25.92 16.37
CA PHE A 235 -5.98 -24.83 17.07
C PHE A 235 -4.52 -25.20 17.37
N SER A 236 -3.57 -24.43 16.84
CA SER A 236 -2.13 -24.58 17.10
C SER A 236 -1.60 -23.38 17.88
N TRP A 237 -0.72 -23.62 18.85
CA TRP A 237 -0.09 -22.58 19.67
C TRP A 237 0.71 -21.56 18.86
N LEU A 238 1.20 -21.92 17.66
CA LEU A 238 1.87 -20.98 16.75
C LEU A 238 0.94 -19.85 16.28
N TYR A 239 -0.36 -20.10 16.15
CA TYR A 239 -1.32 -19.06 15.75
C TYR A 239 -1.46 -17.96 16.80
N VAL A 240 -1.51 -18.36 18.08
CA VAL A 240 -1.63 -17.42 19.21
C VAL A 240 -0.38 -16.56 19.32
N ASN A 241 0.80 -17.19 19.23
CA ASN A 241 2.08 -16.47 19.28
C ASN A 241 2.22 -15.51 18.09
N GLY A 242 1.87 -15.94 16.87
CA GLY A 242 1.82 -15.06 15.71
C GLY A 242 0.87 -13.86 15.90
N ALA A 243 -0.32 -14.09 16.49
CA ALA A 243 -1.33 -13.05 16.73
C ALA A 243 -0.80 -11.95 17.63
N ILE A 244 -0.22 -12.36 18.76
CA ILE A 244 0.34 -11.44 19.75
C ILE A 244 1.48 -10.62 19.12
N LEU A 245 2.32 -11.26 18.31
CA LEU A 245 3.49 -10.61 17.71
C LEU A 245 3.10 -9.59 16.62
N VAL A 246 2.07 -9.87 15.83
CA VAL A 246 1.51 -8.93 14.84
C VAL A 246 0.82 -7.76 15.54
N LEU A 247 -0.04 -8.03 16.53
CA LEU A 247 -0.75 -6.99 17.28
C LEU A 247 0.22 -6.10 18.07
N GLY A 248 1.21 -6.70 18.74
CA GLY A 248 2.27 -5.99 19.47
C GLY A 248 3.11 -5.11 18.55
N GLY A 249 3.55 -5.63 17.40
CA GLY A 249 4.31 -4.86 16.41
C GLY A 249 3.51 -3.68 15.84
N LEU A 250 2.21 -3.86 15.62
CA LEU A 250 1.30 -2.80 15.18
C LEU A 250 1.10 -1.70 16.23
N LEU A 251 0.84 -2.10 17.48
CA LEU A 251 0.70 -1.16 18.59
C LEU A 251 1.98 -0.35 18.78
N MET A 252 3.13 -1.02 18.75
CA MET A 252 4.44 -0.36 18.83
C MET A 252 4.60 0.65 17.69
N SER A 253 4.39 0.25 16.43
CA SER A 253 4.53 1.16 15.28
C SER A 253 3.57 2.36 15.35
N SER A 254 2.33 2.14 15.79
CA SER A 254 1.31 3.19 15.94
C SER A 254 1.70 4.21 17.02
N LEU A 255 2.06 3.73 18.21
CA LEU A 255 2.46 4.58 19.34
C LEU A 255 3.73 5.38 19.02
N MET A 256 4.66 4.78 18.27
CA MET A 256 5.90 5.44 17.86
C MET A 256 5.66 6.57 16.86
N LYS A 257 4.79 6.34 15.86
CA LYS A 257 4.38 7.41 14.93
C LYS A 257 3.65 8.54 15.64
N GLN A 258 2.86 8.23 16.68
CA GLN A 258 2.25 9.27 17.52
C GLN A 258 3.29 10.07 18.32
N LYS A 259 4.30 9.41 18.90
CA LYS A 259 5.39 10.08 19.63
C LYS A 259 6.25 10.97 18.70
N MET A 260 6.61 10.47 17.52
CA MET A 260 7.35 11.27 16.53
C MET A 260 6.56 12.47 16.02
N LYS A 261 5.23 12.39 15.92
CA LYS A 261 4.41 13.53 15.52
C LYS A 261 4.26 14.60 16.62
N ARG A 262 4.38 14.21 17.90
CA ARG A 262 4.33 15.12 19.06
C ARG A 262 5.64 15.85 19.34
N GLN A 263 6.80 15.30 18.96
CA GLN A 263 8.12 15.90 19.21
C GLN A 263 8.43 17.21 18.45
N PRO A 264 8.05 17.38 17.17
CA PRO A 264 8.24 18.65 16.45
C PRO A 264 7.42 19.79 17.06
N GLN A 265 6.19 19.49 17.50
CA GLN A 265 5.27 20.50 17.98
C GLN A 265 5.59 20.97 19.41
N SER A 266 6.09 20.07 20.28
CA SER A 266 6.60 20.44 21.61
C SER A 266 7.85 21.32 21.52
N ARG A 267 8.81 21.01 20.62
CA ARG A 267 10.00 21.85 20.41
C ARG A 267 9.70 23.24 19.84
N LEU A 268 8.67 23.36 18.99
CA LEU A 268 8.21 24.66 18.48
C LEU A 268 7.51 25.49 19.57
N LEU A 269 6.82 24.85 20.51
CA LEU A 269 6.21 25.49 21.67
C LEU A 269 7.28 25.91 22.71
N GLU A 270 8.31 25.09 22.94
CA GLU A 270 9.46 25.46 23.78
C GLU A 270 10.25 26.64 23.20
N SER A 271 10.53 26.64 21.89
CA SER A 271 11.29 27.73 21.25
C SER A 271 10.53 29.05 21.21
N SER A 272 9.21 29.02 21.03
CA SER A 272 8.36 30.21 21.12
C SER A 272 8.22 30.73 22.56
N SER A 273 8.15 29.84 23.55
CA SER A 273 8.12 30.20 24.97
C SER A 273 9.43 30.85 25.43
N LEU A 274 10.58 30.31 25.00
CA LEU A 274 11.91 30.88 25.26
C LEU A 274 12.08 32.26 24.59
N LYS A 275 11.57 32.42 23.36
CA LYS A 275 11.62 33.70 22.65
C LYS A 275 10.81 34.79 23.38
N ASN A 276 9.61 34.46 23.84
CA ASN A 276 8.78 35.38 24.63
C ASN A 276 9.43 35.73 25.98
N TYR A 277 10.10 34.77 26.64
CA TYR A 277 10.79 35.04 27.91
C TYR A 277 11.99 36.00 27.74
N ILE A 278 12.76 35.85 26.66
CA ILE A 278 13.90 36.73 26.35
C ILE A 278 13.41 38.14 25.98
N GLU A 279 12.34 38.27 25.20
CA GLU A 279 11.73 39.59 24.90
C GLU A 279 11.23 40.28 26.17
N THR A 280 10.52 39.57 27.03
CA THR A 280 10.01 40.12 28.30
C THR A 280 11.15 40.54 29.23
N SER A 281 12.24 39.76 29.30
CA SER A 281 13.42 40.10 30.08
C SER A 281 14.18 41.32 29.55
N ASN A 282 14.21 41.54 28.22
CA ASN A 282 14.84 42.72 27.63
C ASN A 282 14.01 43.99 27.86
N ILE A 283 12.67 43.89 27.81
CA ILE A 283 11.77 45.02 28.09
C ILE A 283 11.91 45.47 29.56
N LEU A 284 12.00 44.53 30.50
CA LEU A 284 12.21 44.83 31.92
C LEU A 284 13.57 45.49 32.20
N LYS A 285 14.64 45.11 31.49
CA LYS A 285 15.96 45.74 31.62
C LYS A 285 16.00 47.18 31.08
N VAL A 286 15.27 47.48 30.00
CA VAL A 286 15.19 48.83 29.43
C VAL A 286 14.38 49.77 30.32
N SER A 287 13.30 49.27 30.94
CA SER A 287 12.46 50.07 31.84
C SER A 287 13.09 50.38 33.20
N LEU A 288 14.21 49.74 33.57
CA LEU A 288 14.95 49.98 34.81
C LEU A 288 16.11 50.99 34.64
N PHE A 289 16.34 51.46 33.41
CA PHE A 289 17.42 52.38 33.02
C PHE A 289 16.92 53.76 32.53
N ILE A 290 15.62 54.02 32.67
CA ILE A 290 14.94 55.32 32.45
C ILE A 290 14.43 55.79 33.80
#